data_AF-A0A1D2AAN1-F1
#
_entry.id   AF-A0A1D2AAN1-F1
#
_cell.length_a   1.000
_cell.length_b   1.000
_cell.length_c   1.000
_cell.angle_alpha   90.00
_cell.angle_beta   90.00
_cell.angle_gamma   90.00
#
_symmetry.space_group_name_H-M   'P 1'
#
loop_
_entity.id
_entity.type
_entity.pdbx_description
1 polymer ?
#
loop_
_entity_poly.entity_id
_entity_poly.type
_entity_poly.pdbx_seq_one_letter_code
_entity_poly.pdbx_strand_id
1 'polypeptide(L)'
;MELQESTAEGAARETLEEAGAAVEIVAPYVHFDIPGIGQAYLLFRARLAPPFTFAAQAPESLETRLFPLEDIPWDELAFSAVSLALRYYVEDRRSQSWRMHHGVIRKQAGAGPNDPGSFKLTDYMGLPLGAERIQTQA
;
A
#
# COMPACT_ATOMS: atom_id res chain seq x y z
N MET A 1 -6.57 5.74 -9.84
CA MET A 1 -7.99 6.10 -9.65
C MET A 1 -8.51 6.62 -10.97
N GLU A 2 -9.63 6.08 -11.42
CA GLU A 2 -10.36 6.45 -12.61
C GLU A 2 -11.48 7.45 -12.30
N LEU A 3 -12.13 7.94 -13.35
CA LEU A 3 -13.27 8.84 -13.21
C LEU A 3 -14.47 8.06 -12.63
N GLN A 4 -15.18 8.68 -11.69
CA GLN A 4 -16.36 8.09 -11.00
C GLN A 4 -16.09 6.93 -10.03
N GLU A 5 -14.83 6.62 -9.71
CA GLU A 5 -14.50 5.72 -8.60
C GLU A 5 -13.91 6.50 -7.40
N SER A 6 -14.18 6.01 -6.20
CA SER A 6 -13.43 6.37 -4.99
C SER A 6 -12.06 5.72 -4.99
N THR A 7 -11.15 6.22 -4.16
CA THR A 7 -9.82 5.63 -4.03
C THR A 7 -9.83 4.21 -3.44
N ALA A 8 -10.83 3.89 -2.61
CA ALA A 8 -11.02 2.55 -2.07
C ALA A 8 -11.52 1.56 -3.13
N GLU A 9 -12.46 2.00 -4.00
CA GLU A 9 -12.91 1.21 -5.15
C GLU A 9 -11.77 0.97 -6.13
N GLY A 10 -10.99 2.01 -6.45
CA GLY A 10 -9.80 1.87 -7.28
C GLY A 10 -8.80 0.87 -6.68
N ALA A 11 -8.50 0.96 -5.37
CA ALA A 11 -7.60 0.00 -4.72
C ALA A 11 -8.09 -1.45 -4.83
N ALA A 12 -9.39 -1.70 -4.71
CA ALA A 12 -9.97 -3.03 -4.88
C ALA A 12 -9.93 -3.50 -6.35
N ARG A 13 -10.23 -2.61 -7.31
CA ARG A 13 -10.17 -2.90 -8.75
C ARG A 13 -8.75 -3.24 -9.19
N GLU A 14 -7.76 -2.41 -8.86
CA GLU A 14 -6.35 -2.65 -9.20
C GLU A 14 -5.86 -3.99 -8.62
N THR A 15 -6.27 -4.33 -7.38
CA THR A 15 -5.91 -5.64 -6.79
C THR A 15 -6.57 -6.81 -7.54
N LEU A 16 -7.81 -6.65 -8.00
CA LEU A 16 -8.48 -7.67 -8.80
C LEU A 16 -7.82 -7.85 -10.17
N GLU A 17 -7.47 -6.75 -10.84
CA GLU A 17 -6.84 -6.75 -12.16
C GLU A 17 -5.42 -7.32 -12.08
N GLU A 18 -4.56 -6.77 -11.24
CA GLU A 18 -3.14 -7.13 -11.18
C GLU A 18 -2.87 -8.44 -10.43
N ALA A 19 -3.73 -8.84 -9.48
CA ALA A 19 -3.51 -10.03 -8.66
C ALA A 19 -4.55 -11.15 -8.82
N GLY A 20 -5.66 -10.90 -9.53
CA GLY A 20 -6.78 -11.84 -9.59
C GLY A 20 -7.45 -12.06 -8.23
N ALA A 21 -7.29 -11.09 -7.31
CA ALA A 21 -7.67 -11.22 -5.91
C ALA A 21 -8.77 -10.23 -5.53
N ALA A 22 -9.93 -10.78 -5.13
CA ALA A 22 -11.00 -9.98 -4.54
C ALA A 22 -10.64 -9.61 -3.08
N VAL A 23 -10.85 -8.35 -2.70
CA VAL A 23 -10.51 -7.86 -1.36
C VAL A 23 -11.61 -7.00 -0.75
N GLU A 24 -11.74 -7.07 0.58
CA GLU A 24 -12.52 -6.12 1.38
C GLU A 24 -11.58 -5.03 1.93
N ILE A 25 -11.81 -3.77 1.54
CA ILE A 25 -11.03 -2.65 2.07
C ILE A 25 -11.33 -2.44 3.56
N VAL A 26 -10.27 -2.45 4.37
CA VAL A 26 -10.35 -2.25 5.83
C VAL A 26 -10.22 -0.78 6.18
N ALA A 27 -9.12 -0.15 5.76
CA ALA A 27 -8.82 1.24 6.09
C ALA A 27 -7.74 1.82 5.15
N PRO A 28 -7.74 3.14 4.91
CA PRO A 28 -6.55 3.83 4.42
C PRO A 28 -5.37 3.52 5.34
N TYR A 29 -4.19 3.37 4.77
CA TYR A 29 -3.02 2.94 5.53
C TYR A 29 -1.81 3.84 5.33
N VAL A 30 -1.53 4.19 4.09
CA VAL A 30 -0.41 5.05 3.75
C VAL A 30 -0.86 6.11 2.76
N HIS A 31 -0.48 7.35 3.01
CA HIS A 31 -0.57 8.45 2.05
C HIS A 31 0.81 9.09 1.89
N PHE A 32 1.45 8.87 0.75
CA PHE A 32 2.76 9.47 0.46
C PHE A 32 2.71 10.41 -0.74
N ASP A 33 3.13 11.65 -0.52
CA ASP A 33 3.40 12.59 -1.60
C ASP A 33 4.78 12.33 -2.19
N ILE A 34 4.87 12.23 -3.51
CA ILE A 34 6.11 11.97 -4.25
C ILE A 34 6.29 13.07 -5.31
N PRO A 35 6.58 14.32 -4.88
CA PRO A 35 6.62 15.47 -5.80
C PRO A 35 7.70 15.36 -6.87
N GLY A 36 8.77 14.58 -6.62
CA GLY A 36 9.83 14.34 -7.61
C GLY A 36 9.35 13.65 -8.90
N ILE A 37 8.18 13.01 -8.87
CA ILE A 37 7.52 12.42 -10.04
C ILE A 37 6.08 12.93 -10.22
N GLY A 38 5.68 13.94 -9.44
CA GLY A 38 4.33 14.53 -9.51
C GLY A 38 3.19 13.58 -9.14
N GLN A 39 3.42 12.61 -8.24
CA GLN A 39 2.43 11.61 -7.84
C GLN A 39 2.16 11.62 -6.34
N ALA A 40 0.98 11.13 -5.95
CA ALA A 40 0.64 10.78 -4.57
C ALA A 40 0.16 9.34 -4.52
N TYR A 41 0.66 8.56 -3.56
CA TYR A 41 0.33 7.15 -3.40
C TYR A 41 -0.58 7.00 -2.18
N LEU A 42 -1.76 6.44 -2.38
CA LEU A 42 -2.69 6.08 -1.31
C LEU A 42 -2.84 4.56 -1.29
N LEU A 43 -2.27 3.91 -0.28
CA LEU A 43 -2.37 2.46 -0.11
C LEU A 43 -3.33 2.11 1.05
N PHE A 44 -4.03 1.00 0.89
CA PHE A 44 -5.04 0.53 1.82
C PHE A 44 -4.63 -0.79 2.45
N ARG A 45 -5.04 -1.01 3.70
CA ARG A 45 -5.12 -2.37 4.24
C ARG A 45 -6.42 -2.98 3.77
N ALA A 46 -6.33 -4.22 3.29
CA ALA A 46 -7.47 -4.98 2.84
C ALA A 46 -7.40 -6.42 3.38
N ARG A 47 -8.54 -7.11 3.38
CA ARG A 47 -8.61 -8.56 3.64
C ARG A 47 -8.88 -9.26 2.33
N LEU A 48 -8.15 -10.32 2.05
CA LEU A 48 -8.50 -11.23 0.97
C LEU A 48 -9.91 -11.78 1.23
N ALA A 49 -10.80 -11.67 0.24
CA ALA A 49 -12.19 -12.06 0.34
C ALA A 49 -12.42 -13.43 -0.32
N PRO A 50 -13.50 -14.16 0.06
CA PRO A 50 -13.92 -15.34 -0.68
C PRO A 50 -14.09 -15.03 -2.17
N PRO A 51 -13.68 -15.95 -3.09
CA PRO A 51 -13.27 -17.33 -2.85
C PRO A 51 -11.78 -17.52 -2.47
N PHE A 52 -11.06 -16.47 -2.08
CA PHE A 52 -9.64 -16.48 -1.71
C PHE A 52 -8.71 -16.90 -2.85
N THR A 53 -9.07 -16.51 -4.07
CA THR A 53 -8.25 -16.70 -5.26
C THR A 53 -7.24 -15.58 -5.40
N PHE A 54 -6.07 -15.92 -5.93
CA PHE A 54 -5.03 -15.00 -6.35
C PHE A 54 -4.28 -15.72 -7.47
N ALA A 55 -4.52 -15.29 -8.70
CA ALA A 55 -3.95 -15.87 -9.91
C ALA A 55 -4.19 -14.87 -11.02
N ALA A 56 -3.39 -13.81 -11.02
CA ALA A 56 -3.46 -12.81 -12.08
C ALA A 56 -3.33 -13.48 -13.45
N GLN A 57 -4.27 -13.15 -14.35
CA GLN A 57 -4.15 -13.42 -15.78
C GLN A 57 -3.83 -12.12 -16.54
N ALA A 58 -3.30 -11.13 -15.82
CA ALA A 58 -3.01 -9.82 -16.35
C ALA A 58 -1.59 -9.76 -16.94
N PRO A 59 -1.39 -9.08 -18.08
CA PRO A 59 -0.09 -8.95 -18.72
C PRO A 59 0.96 -8.23 -17.86
N GLU A 60 0.52 -7.44 -16.87
CA GLU A 60 1.39 -6.71 -15.94
C GLU A 60 2.01 -7.59 -14.83
N SER A 61 1.48 -8.80 -14.59
CA SER A 61 1.91 -9.68 -13.49
C SER A 61 2.43 -11.03 -14.00
N LEU A 62 3.72 -11.30 -13.77
CA LEU A 62 4.33 -12.60 -14.13
C LEU A 62 3.96 -13.71 -13.14
N GLU A 63 3.88 -13.39 -11.85
CA GLU A 63 3.54 -14.34 -10.78
C GLU A 63 2.89 -13.57 -9.62
N THR A 64 1.96 -14.21 -8.92
CA THR A 64 1.34 -13.68 -7.70
C THR A 64 1.33 -14.75 -6.63
N ARG A 65 1.80 -14.40 -5.42
CA ARG A 65 1.83 -15.32 -4.28
C ARG A 65 1.68 -14.57 -2.96
N LEU A 66 1.24 -15.31 -1.94
CA LEU A 66 1.20 -14.83 -0.57
C LEU A 66 2.54 -15.06 0.11
N PHE A 67 2.93 -14.11 0.96
CA PHE A 67 4.18 -14.15 1.71
C PHE A 67 3.93 -14.04 3.22
N PRO A 68 4.54 -14.91 4.04
CA PRO A 68 4.80 -14.62 5.45
C PRO A 68 5.58 -13.30 5.61
N LEU A 69 5.46 -12.64 6.76
CA LEU A 69 6.10 -11.32 6.98
C LEU A 69 7.63 -11.41 6.98
N GLU A 70 8.16 -12.53 7.45
CA GLU A 70 9.59 -12.87 7.47
C GLU A 70 10.16 -13.15 6.08
N ASP A 71 9.31 -13.51 5.11
CA ASP A 71 9.71 -13.92 3.76
C ASP A 71 9.55 -12.81 2.71
N ILE A 72 9.18 -11.59 3.13
CA ILE A 72 9.08 -10.45 2.22
C ILE A 72 10.44 -10.21 1.53
N PRO A 73 10.51 -10.23 0.19
CA PRO A 73 11.77 -10.10 -0.55
C PRO A 73 12.16 -8.62 -0.66
N TRP A 74 12.66 -8.04 0.44
CA TRP A 74 12.89 -6.59 0.58
C TRP A 74 13.78 -5.98 -0.51
N ASP A 75 14.77 -6.74 -0.97
CA ASP A 75 15.76 -6.30 -1.97
C ASP A 75 15.21 -6.39 -3.41
N GLU A 76 14.10 -7.09 -3.62
CA GLU A 76 13.47 -7.27 -4.94
C GLU A 76 12.27 -6.32 -5.16
N LEU A 77 11.84 -5.60 -4.12
CA LEU A 77 10.73 -4.65 -4.24
C LEU A 77 11.06 -3.54 -5.24
N ALA A 78 10.11 -3.23 -6.14
CA ALA A 78 10.34 -2.27 -7.22
C ALA A 78 10.29 -0.80 -6.76
N PHE A 79 9.51 -0.46 -5.74
CA PHE A 79 9.29 0.94 -5.34
C PHE A 79 9.52 1.21 -3.84
N SER A 80 10.24 2.30 -3.53
CA SER A 80 10.50 2.72 -2.15
C SER A 80 9.24 3.00 -1.34
N ALA A 81 8.18 3.53 -1.98
CA ALA A 81 6.90 3.78 -1.31
C ALA A 81 6.25 2.48 -0.80
N VAL A 82 6.29 1.43 -1.61
CA VAL A 82 5.77 0.09 -1.25
C VAL A 82 6.66 -0.55 -0.17
N SER A 83 7.98 -0.47 -0.31
CA SER A 83 8.93 -0.96 0.70
C SER A 83 8.70 -0.28 2.06
N LEU A 84 8.53 1.04 2.08
CA LEU A 84 8.26 1.79 3.30
C LEU A 84 6.90 1.43 3.91
N ALA A 85 5.84 1.33 3.09
CA ALA A 85 4.51 0.92 3.53
C ALA A 85 4.52 -0.47 4.18
N LEU A 86 5.20 -1.44 3.58
CA LEU A 86 5.34 -2.80 4.11
C LEU A 86 6.15 -2.83 5.42
N ARG A 87 7.21 -2.01 5.55
CA ARG A 87 7.96 -1.89 6.81
C ARG A 87 7.09 -1.38 7.95
N TYR A 88 6.29 -0.34 7.69
CA TYR A 88 5.30 0.12 8.66
C TYR A 88 4.29 -0.98 8.97
N TYR A 89 3.82 -1.73 7.97
CA TYR A 89 2.86 -2.81 8.18
C TYR A 89 3.39 -3.87 9.16
N VAL A 90 4.65 -4.26 8.99
CA VAL A 90 5.31 -5.20 9.91
C VAL A 90 5.41 -4.62 11.32
N GLU A 91 5.77 -3.34 11.47
CA GLU A 91 5.87 -2.67 12.78
C GLU A 91 4.50 -2.56 13.48
N ASP A 92 3.50 -2.05 12.78
CA ASP A 92 2.13 -1.89 13.29
C ASP A 92 1.50 -3.25 13.62
N ARG A 93 1.76 -4.27 12.78
CA ARG A 93 1.29 -5.63 13.04
C ARG A 93 1.97 -6.24 14.26
N ARG A 94 3.25 -6.01 14.48
CA ARG A 94 3.97 -6.52 15.67
C ARG A 94 3.52 -5.82 16.95
N SER A 95 3.30 -4.51 16.89
CA SER A 95 2.87 -3.70 18.03
C SER A 95 1.36 -3.75 18.29
N GLN A 96 0.56 -4.33 17.36
CA GLN A 96 -0.90 -4.30 17.38
C GLN A 96 -1.48 -2.87 17.43
N SER A 97 -0.72 -1.89 16.93
CA SER A 97 -1.08 -0.48 16.95
C SER A 97 -1.14 0.04 15.52
N TRP A 98 -2.34 0.08 14.96
CA TRP A 98 -2.53 0.53 13.58
C TRP A 98 -2.54 2.04 13.47
N ARG A 99 -1.77 2.56 12.53
CA ARG A 99 -1.69 3.98 12.19
C ARG A 99 -1.93 4.17 10.70
N MET A 100 -2.46 5.33 10.35
CA MET A 100 -2.34 5.87 9.00
C MET A 100 -1.04 6.66 8.95
N HIS A 101 -0.16 6.26 8.04
CA HIS A 101 1.13 6.91 7.85
C HIS A 101 1.03 7.91 6.71
N HIS A 102 1.38 9.15 7.00
CA HIS A 102 1.52 10.20 6.02
C HIS A 102 2.97 10.67 5.93
N GLY A 103 3.42 11.09 4.76
CA GLY A 103 4.69 11.79 4.62
C GLY A 103 5.03 12.12 3.17
N VAL A 104 6.14 12.83 2.98
CA VAL A 104 6.62 13.23 1.65
C VAL A 104 7.90 12.45 1.33
N ILE A 105 7.89 11.69 0.24
CA ILE A 105 9.07 10.99 -0.28
C ILE A 105 9.84 11.92 -1.20
N ARG A 106 10.99 12.39 -0.73
CA ARG A 106 11.95 13.21 -1.48
C ARG A 106 13.08 12.33 -1.99
N LYS A 107 13.03 11.95 -3.27
CA LYS A 107 14.12 11.23 -3.93
C LYS A 107 15.29 12.14 -4.26
N GLN A 108 16.51 11.64 -4.09
CA GLN A 108 17.72 12.28 -4.58
C GLN A 108 17.74 12.25 -6.12
N ALA A 109 18.47 13.19 -6.73
CA ALA A 109 18.66 13.19 -8.18
C ALA A 109 19.38 11.89 -8.60
N GLY A 110 18.84 11.20 -9.61
CA GLY A 110 19.40 9.92 -10.10
C GLY A 110 19.04 8.69 -9.26
N ALA A 111 18.24 8.84 -8.20
CA ALA A 111 17.77 7.72 -7.38
C ALA A 111 16.88 6.75 -8.20
N GLY A 112 17.10 5.45 -8.00
CA GLY A 112 16.27 4.41 -8.60
C GLY A 112 14.82 4.37 -8.04
N PRO A 113 13.95 3.53 -8.63
CA PRO A 113 12.60 3.30 -8.15
C PRO A 113 12.53 2.81 -6.68
N ASN A 114 13.38 1.84 -6.30
CA ASN A 114 13.59 1.39 -4.93
C ASN A 114 15.08 1.32 -4.60
N ASP A 115 15.61 2.36 -3.98
CA ASP A 115 16.99 2.38 -3.51
C ASP A 115 17.00 2.85 -2.04
N PRO A 116 17.10 1.90 -1.09
CA PRO A 116 17.11 2.17 0.34
C PRO A 116 18.30 3.05 0.77
N GLY A 117 18.13 4.37 0.72
CA GLY A 117 19.15 5.35 1.08
C GLY A 117 19.17 6.58 0.19
N SER A 118 18.58 6.50 -1.00
CA SER A 118 18.50 7.62 -1.94
C SER A 118 17.17 8.37 -1.91
N PHE A 119 16.35 8.14 -0.88
CA PHE A 119 15.20 8.99 -0.58
C PHE A 119 15.17 9.38 0.90
N LYS A 120 14.53 10.51 1.18
CA LYS A 120 14.20 10.96 2.53
C LYS A 120 12.69 11.02 2.67
N LEU A 121 12.19 10.49 3.78
CA LEU A 121 10.82 10.76 4.22
C LEU A 121 10.83 12.04 5.06
N THR A 122 10.07 13.04 4.64
CA THR A 122 9.87 14.29 5.39
C THR A 122 8.40 14.43 5.77
N ASP A 123 8.11 15.35 6.69
CA ASP A 123 6.73 15.72 7.06
C ASP A 123 5.89 14.51 7.51
N TYR A 124 6.55 13.56 8.17
CA TYR A 124 5.93 12.31 8.59
C TYR A 124 4.90 12.53 9.70
N MET A 125 3.73 11.92 9.55
CA MET A 125 2.69 11.85 10.58
C MET A 125 2.19 10.41 10.69
N GLY A 126 2.15 9.88 11.91
CA GLY A 126 1.49 8.61 12.23
C GLY A 126 0.20 8.88 12.98
N LEU A 127 -0.94 8.77 12.31
CA LEU A 127 -2.25 9.04 12.89
C LEU A 127 -2.87 7.73 13.37
N PRO A 128 -3.19 7.56 14.67
CA PRO A 128 -3.83 6.34 15.14
C PRO A 128 -5.12 6.04 14.38
N LEU A 129 -5.27 4.81 13.89
CA LEU A 129 -6.54 4.33 13.33
C LEU A 129 -7.37 3.77 14.48
N GLY A 130 -8.43 4.49 14.86
CA GLY A 130 -9.41 4.02 15.84
C GLY A 130 -10.05 2.69 15.41
N ALA A 131 -10.48 1.90 16.40
CA ALA A 131 -11.00 0.55 16.17
C ALA A 131 -12.38 0.49 15.49
N GLU A 132 -13.08 1.61 15.32
CA GLU A 132 -14.49 1.62 14.93
C GLU A 132 -14.71 2.37 13.61
N ARG A 133 -15.29 1.68 12.62
CA ARG A 133 -16.00 2.36 11.53
C ARG A 133 -17.26 2.96 12.15
N ILE A 134 -17.38 4.29 12.12
CA ILE A 134 -18.67 4.94 12.38
C ILE A 134 -19.57 4.54 11.22
N GLN A 135 -20.45 3.55 11.44
CA GLN A 135 -21.55 3.29 10.53
C GLN A 135 -22.51 4.47 10.63
N THR A 136 -22.39 5.44 9.73
CA THR A 136 -23.49 6.37 9.49
C THR A 136 -24.61 5.56 8.86
N GLN A 137 -25.63 5.25 9.64
CA GLN A 137 -26.93 4.78 9.14
C GLN A 137 -27.47 5.87 8.20
N ALA A 138 -27.81 5.47 6.97
CA ALA A 138 -28.70 6.23 6.11
C ALA A 138 -30.14 5.77 6.36
#